data_AF-A0A3D2R846-F1
#
_entry.id   AF-A0A3D2R846-F1
#
_cell.length_a   1.000
_cell.length_b   1.000
_cell.length_c   1.000
_cell.angle_alpha   90.00
_cell.angle_beta   90.00
_cell.angle_gamma   90.00
#
_symmetry.space_group_name_H-M   'P 1'
#
loop_
_entity.id
_entity.type
_entity.pdbx_description
1 polymer ?
#
loop_
_entity_poly.entity_id
_entity_poly.type
_entity_poly.pdbx_seq_one_letter_code
_entity_poly.pdbx_strand_id
1 'polypeptide(L)'
;LNDSLWVRQDRLVEQIPPLKGKNIEALKNIKINQFQDSLGLYLLKIEGVLNRNDVAPLSYVAPTIRQIILNRRKQELTLKLEKDITKDAIRNKTFEIYGQD
;
A
#
# COMPACT_ATOMS: atom_id res chain seq x y z
N LEU A 1 16.24 -14.21 -5.80
CA LEU A 1 15.13 -13.24 -5.96
C LEU A 1 13.90 -13.86 -5.32
N ASN A 2 13.12 -13.09 -4.57
CA ASN A 2 11.92 -13.59 -3.90
C ASN A 2 10.76 -13.42 -4.88
N ASP A 3 10.58 -14.42 -5.76
CA ASP A 3 9.71 -14.32 -6.94
C ASP A 3 8.21 -14.46 -6.61
N SER A 4 7.87 -14.62 -5.33
CA SER A 4 6.49 -14.73 -4.84
C SER A 4 5.94 -13.35 -4.44
N LEU A 5 4.79 -12.98 -5.01
CA LEU A 5 4.09 -11.73 -4.68
C LEU A 5 2.72 -12.01 -4.04
N TRP A 6 2.43 -11.33 -2.94
CA TRP A 6 1.08 -11.28 -2.38
C TRP A 6 0.23 -10.27 -3.14
N VAL A 7 -0.91 -10.72 -3.66
CA VAL A 7 -1.87 -9.89 -4.40
C VAL A 7 -3.27 -10.10 -3.86
N ARG A 8 -4.13 -9.08 -3.99
CA ARG A 8 -5.54 -9.23 -3.65
C ARG A 8 -6.24 -10.09 -4.70
N GLN A 9 -7.13 -10.96 -4.24
CA GLN A 9 -7.86 -11.89 -5.09
C GLN A 9 -8.70 -11.19 -6.18
N ASP A 10 -9.31 -10.05 -5.86
CA ASP A 10 -10.11 -9.29 -6.84
C ASP A 10 -9.25 -8.77 -8.00
N ARG A 11 -8.06 -8.23 -7.70
CA ARG A 11 -7.10 -7.83 -8.74
C ARG A 11 -6.61 -9.01 -9.58
N LEU A 12 -6.39 -10.17 -8.94
CA LEU A 12 -5.98 -11.37 -9.64
C LEU A 12 -7.05 -11.83 -10.65
N VAL A 13 -8.33 -11.83 -10.25
CA VAL A 13 -9.46 -12.20 -11.12
C VAL A 13 -9.68 -11.19 -12.24
N GLU A 14 -9.44 -9.90 -12.00
CA GLU A 14 -9.50 -8.86 -13.03
C GLU A 14 -8.42 -9.05 -14.11
N GLN A 15 -7.20 -9.40 -13.70
CA GLN A 15 -6.07 -9.59 -14.62
C GLN A 15 -6.07 -10.93 -15.35
N ILE A 16 -6.71 -11.95 -14.77
CA ILE A 16 -6.78 -13.30 -15.35
C ILE A 16 -8.27 -13.69 -15.46
N PRO A 17 -8.96 -13.29 -16.54
CA PRO A 17 -10.39 -13.54 -16.72
C PRO A 17 -10.83 -15.01 -16.53
N PRO A 18 -10.04 -16.03 -16.95
CA PRO A 18 -10.40 -17.44 -16.70
C PRO A 18 -10.53 -17.85 -15.22
N LEU A 19 -10.03 -17.04 -14.27
CA LEU A 19 -10.20 -17.29 -12.84
C LEU A 19 -11.58 -16.87 -12.31
N LYS A 20 -12.38 -16.16 -13.10
CA LYS A 20 -13.70 -15.68 -12.68
C LYS A 20 -14.61 -16.87 -12.31
N GLY A 21 -15.15 -16.84 -11.09
CA GLY A 21 -16.01 -17.91 -10.56
C GLY A 21 -15.27 -19.17 -10.10
N LYS A 22 -13.93 -19.19 -10.12
CA LYS A 22 -13.14 -20.30 -9.56
C LYS A 22 -12.93 -20.11 -8.06
N ASN A 23 -12.92 -21.21 -7.32
CA ASN A 23 -12.52 -21.20 -5.91
C ASN A 23 -10.97 -21.18 -5.81
N ILE A 24 -10.41 -20.03 -5.48
CA ILE A 24 -8.96 -19.81 -5.39
C ILE A 24 -8.30 -20.69 -4.32
N GLU A 25 -8.99 -20.97 -3.22
CA GLU A 25 -8.46 -21.84 -2.16
C GLU A 25 -8.24 -23.27 -2.67
N ALA A 26 -9.14 -23.76 -3.53
CA ALA A 26 -9.01 -25.08 -4.13
C ALA A 26 -7.81 -25.18 -5.10
N LEU A 27 -7.42 -24.07 -5.72
CA LEU A 27 -6.30 -24.00 -6.68
C LEU A 27 -4.92 -24.02 -6.01
N LYS A 28 -4.85 -23.84 -4.68
CA LYS A 28 -3.62 -23.91 -3.88
C LYS A 28 -2.95 -25.29 -3.90
N ASN A 29 -3.74 -26.35 -3.99
CA ASN A 29 -3.24 -27.73 -3.86
C ASN A 29 -2.61 -28.28 -5.16
N ILE A 30 -2.59 -27.48 -6.23
CA ILE A 30 -2.10 -27.89 -7.56
C ILE A 30 -0.73 -27.26 -7.80
N LYS A 31 0.23 -28.06 -8.31
CA LYS A 31 1.62 -27.60 -8.56
C LYS A 31 1.68 -26.37 -9.47
N ILE A 32 0.93 -26.38 -10.58
CA ILE A 32 0.76 -25.26 -11.52
C ILE A 32 -0.64 -25.37 -12.14
N ASN A 33 -1.43 -24.31 -12.06
CA ASN A 33 -2.72 -24.19 -12.73
C ASN A 33 -2.53 -23.58 -14.12
N GLN A 34 -3.15 -24.18 -15.12
CA GLN A 34 -3.06 -23.73 -16.51
C GLN A 34 -4.45 -23.28 -16.98
N PHE A 35 -4.54 -22.07 -17.52
CA PHE A 35 -5.77 -21.55 -18.10
C PHE A 35 -5.48 -21.09 -19.52
N GLN A 36 -6.36 -21.42 -20.46
CA GLN A 36 -6.21 -21.04 -21.86
C GLN A 36 -7.44 -20.24 -22.30
N ASP A 37 -7.20 -19.15 -23.01
CA ASP A 37 -8.23 -18.41 -23.73
C ASP A 37 -7.79 -18.12 -25.18
N SER A 38 -8.53 -17.27 -25.89
CA SER A 38 -8.20 -16.87 -27.25
C SER A 38 -6.96 -15.98 -27.37
N LEU A 39 -6.49 -15.39 -26.26
CA LEU A 39 -5.38 -14.45 -26.21
C LEU A 39 -4.07 -15.09 -25.71
N GLY A 40 -4.14 -16.20 -24.97
CA GLY A 40 -2.95 -16.96 -24.61
C GLY A 40 -3.14 -18.02 -23.52
N LEU A 41 -1.99 -18.49 -22.99
CA LEU A 41 -1.86 -19.45 -21.91
C LEU A 41 -1.41 -18.75 -20.63
N TYR A 42 -2.15 -18.95 -19.54
CA TYR A 42 -1.84 -18.47 -18.20
C TYR A 42 -1.34 -19.62 -17.34
N LEU A 43 -0.19 -19.44 -16.69
CA LEU A 43 0.39 -20.38 -15.73
C LEU A 43 0.41 -19.73 -14.34
N LEU A 44 -0.28 -20.33 -13.37
CA LEU A 44 -0.42 -19.79 -12.02
C LEU A 44 -0.07 -20.84 -10.96
N LYS A 45 0.87 -20.50 -10.07
CA LYS A 45 1.14 -21.26 -8.85
C LYS A 45 0.72 -20.44 -7.64
N ILE A 46 -0.19 -20.99 -6.83
CA ILE A 46 -0.67 -20.32 -5.61
C ILE A 46 -0.01 -21.00 -4.41
N GLU A 47 0.91 -20.28 -3.75
CA GLU A 47 1.64 -20.80 -2.60
C GLU A 47 0.83 -20.70 -1.29
N GLY A 48 -0.05 -19.69 -1.20
CA GLY A 48 -0.88 -19.45 -0.04
C GLY A 48 -2.05 -18.51 -0.33
N VAL A 49 -3.08 -18.64 0.50
CA VAL A 49 -4.25 -17.75 0.52
C VAL A 49 -4.44 -17.34 1.98
N LEU A 50 -4.71 -16.05 2.20
CA LEU A 50 -5.01 -15.49 3.51
C LEU A 50 -6.40 -14.88 3.47
N ASN A 51 -7.19 -15.18 4.49
CA ASN A 51 -8.53 -14.65 4.67
C ASN A 51 -8.49 -13.24 5.25
N ARG A 52 -9.63 -12.55 5.17
CA ARG A 52 -9.78 -11.28 5.89
C ARG A 52 -9.59 -11.55 7.39
N ASN A 53 -8.88 -10.64 8.04
CA ASN A 53 -8.46 -10.69 9.45
C ASN A 53 -7.23 -11.57 9.75
N ASP A 54 -6.69 -12.30 8.77
CA ASP A 54 -5.39 -12.96 8.95
C ASP A 54 -4.26 -11.93 9.01
N VAL A 55 -3.15 -12.31 9.64
CA VAL A 55 -1.96 -11.46 9.73
C VAL A 55 -1.38 -11.26 8.32
N ALA A 56 -1.41 -10.00 7.86
CA ALA A 56 -0.95 -9.66 6.53
C ALA A 56 0.59 -9.81 6.41
N PRO A 57 1.09 -10.34 5.29
CA PRO A 57 2.52 -10.52 5.05
C PRO A 57 3.26 -9.18 5.02
N LEU A 58 4.46 -9.14 5.59
CA LEU A 58 5.28 -7.93 5.65
C LEU A 58 5.51 -7.32 4.27
N SER A 59 5.80 -8.13 3.25
CA SER A 59 6.04 -7.65 1.88
C SER A 59 4.84 -6.92 1.27
N TYR A 60 3.62 -7.32 1.66
CA TYR A 60 2.38 -6.70 1.22
C TYR A 60 2.13 -5.35 1.91
N VAL A 61 2.39 -5.27 3.22
CA VAL A 61 2.08 -4.06 4.03
C VAL A 61 3.24 -3.05 4.13
N ALA A 62 4.48 -3.48 3.87
CA ALA A 62 5.67 -2.64 4.01
C ALA A 62 5.61 -1.32 3.20
N PRO A 63 5.11 -1.29 1.94
CA PRO A 63 4.97 -0.04 1.21
C PRO A 63 4.03 0.95 1.91
N THR A 64 2.91 0.46 2.45
CA THR A 64 1.93 1.28 3.20
C THR A 64 2.52 1.80 4.50
N ILE A 65 3.21 0.95 5.28
CA ILE A 65 3.89 1.37 6.52
C ILE A 65 4.92 2.47 6.22
N ARG A 66 5.71 2.31 5.16
CA ARG A 66 6.67 3.32 4.72
C ARG A 66 5.97 4.64 4.42
N GLN A 67 4.85 4.62 3.71
CA GLN A 67 4.09 5.82 3.41
C GLN A 67 3.55 6.52 4.67
N ILE A 68 3.05 5.75 5.64
CA ILE A 68 2.59 6.28 6.94
C ILE A 68 3.73 7.00 7.66
N ILE A 69 4.91 6.39 7.74
CA ILE A 69 6.09 6.99 8.38
C ILE A 69 6.50 8.28 7.66
N LEU A 70 6.55 8.26 6.32
CA LEU A 70 6.88 9.44 5.53
C LEU A 70 5.89 10.59 5.76
N ASN A 71 4.59 10.29 5.80
CA ASN A 71 3.56 11.28 6.06
C ASN A 71 3.69 11.90 7.45
N ARG A 72 3.95 11.09 8.48
CA ARG A 72 4.19 11.58 9.86
C ARG A 72 5.39 12.52 9.92
N ARG A 73 6.52 12.12 9.33
CA ARG A 73 7.74 12.95 9.31
C ARG A 73 7.54 14.28 8.58
N LYS A 74 6.79 14.26 7.47
CA LYS A 74 6.43 15.49 6.74
C LYS A 74 5.61 16.42 7.62
N GLN A 75 4.59 15.91 8.31
CA GLN A 75 3.76 16.70 9.22
C GLN A 75 4.56 17.30 10.38
N GLU A 76 5.44 16.50 11.01
CA GLU A 76 6.34 16.96 12.08
C GLU A 76 7.28 18.07 11.60
N LEU A 77 7.83 17.93 10.38
CA LEU A 77 8.69 18.95 9.78
C LEU A 77 7.94 20.27 9.54
N THR A 78 6.73 20.21 9.01
CA THR A 78 5.90 21.42 8.80
C THR A 78 5.66 22.16 10.11
N LEU A 79 5.23 21.46 11.17
CA LEU A 79 4.99 22.06 12.48
C LEU A 79 6.26 22.65 13.10
N LYS A 80 7.42 22.03 12.87
CA LYS A 80 8.70 22.56 13.33
C LYS A 80 9.04 23.86 12.61
N LEU A 81 8.92 23.87 11.28
CA LEU A 81 9.20 25.06 10.47
C LEU A 81 8.28 26.23 10.85
N GLU A 82 6.98 25.99 11.03
CA GLU A 82 6.03 27.01 11.49
C GLU A 82 6.45 27.62 12.82
N LYS A 83 6.79 26.77 13.81
CA LYS A 83 7.25 27.23 15.13
C LYS A 83 8.54 28.04 15.05
N ASP A 84 9.50 27.60 14.23
CA ASP A 84 10.79 28.27 14.08
C ASP A 84 10.61 29.65 13.42
N ILE A 85 9.78 29.73 12.36
CA ILE A 85 9.42 31.01 11.70
C ILE A 85 8.72 31.96 12.68
N THR A 86 7.74 31.49 13.45
CA THR A 86 7.04 32.33 14.44
C THR A 86 8.00 32.86 15.51
N LYS A 87 8.89 32.01 16.03
CA LYS A 87 9.89 32.42 17.02
C LYS A 87 10.86 33.46 16.46
N ASP A 88 11.32 33.27 15.23
CA ASP A 88 12.23 34.20 14.57
C ASP A 88 11.56 35.55 14.31
N ALA A 89 10.29 35.57 13.89
CA ALA A 89 9.52 36.79 13.71
C ALA A 89 9.38 37.59 15.01
N ILE A 90 9.05 36.91 16.12
CA ILE A 90 8.96 37.52 17.46
C ILE A 90 10.31 38.12 17.88
N ARG A 91 11.41 37.38 17.70
CA ARG A 91 12.76 37.83 18.11
C ARG A 91 13.23 39.03 17.31
N ASN A 92 12.99 39.04 16.01
CA ASN A 92 13.48 40.08 15.11
C ASN A 92 12.53 41.30 15.01
N LYS A 93 11.44 41.33 15.78
CA LYS A 93 10.38 42.36 15.72
C LYS A 93 9.80 42.55 14.32
N THR A 94 9.79 41.52 13.49
CA THR A 94 9.26 41.55 12.12
C THR A 94 7.81 41.05 12.10
N PHE A 95 6.95 41.64 12.94
CA PHE A 95 5.54 41.30 13.00
C PHE A 95 4.68 42.56 13.18
N GLU A 96 3.52 42.59 12.54
CA GLU A 96 2.50 43.62 12.72
C GLU A 96 1.44 43.10 13.71
N ILE A 97 1.21 43.84 14.80
CA ILE A 97 0.12 43.55 15.73
C ILE A 97 -1.13 44.25 15.18
N TYR A 98 -2.09 43.47 14.69
CA TYR A 98 -3.40 44.00 14.34
C TYR A 98 -4.24 44.10 15.62
N GLY A 99 -4.46 45.34 16.08
CA GLY A 99 -5.47 45.66 17.10
C GLY A 99 -6.87 45.52 16.51
N GLN A 100 -7.80 45.03 17.31
CA GLN A 100 -9.20 44.87 16.90
C GLN A 100 -9.96 46.16 17.24
N ASP A 101 -9.92 47.14 16.33
CA ASP A 101 -10.79 48.32 16.31
C ASP A 101 -11.75 48.26 15.11
#